data_AF-A0A1Y4NLK0-F1
#
_entry.id   AF-A0A1Y4NLK0-F1
#
_cell.length_a   1.000
_cell.length_b   1.000
_cell.length_c   1.000
_cell.angle_alpha   90.00
_cell.angle_beta   90.00
_cell.angle_gamma   90.00
#
_symmetry.space_group_name_H-M   'P 1'
#
loop_
_entity.id
_entity.type
_entity.pdbx_description
1 polymer ?
#
loop_
_entity_poly.entity_id
_entity_poly.type
_entity_poly.pdbx_seq_one_letter_code
_entity_poly.pdbx_strand_id
1 'polypeptide(L)'
;MEKEEKLLLADEYISSLAKGLHPITKAVLPEDSVINDVKIVRCLYFVSEAIKEAMNCDKKKSGRKKKPFSLSQHEIENFRISNGEITISAIVKKLNELKNDENMVKLTTKPITQWLLNCDLLQEVEENGKTVKRPTESGKSMGMSVRRMMTDHGFFNAVVYNSKAQQFILDNLWSILNFDKAINKEKYKSDITPQNSKNKNVGQPWNHDEEMDLIDMYNKKYTIAEMSEALGRTNGGIRSRLKKLGLIDR
;
A
#
# COMPACT_ATOMS: atom_id res chain seq x y z
N MET A 1 -34.12 2.19 -5.16
CA MET A 1 -33.67 1.02 -4.41
C MET A 1 -32.16 1.12 -4.25
N GLU A 2 -31.71 1.39 -3.03
CA GLU A 2 -30.29 1.56 -2.70
C GLU A 2 -29.52 0.23 -2.82
N LYS A 3 -28.19 0.29 -2.92
CA LYS A 3 -27.33 -0.90 -3.10
C LYS A 3 -27.56 -1.95 -2.01
N GLU A 4 -27.77 -1.51 -0.78
CA GLU A 4 -28.01 -2.37 0.39
C GLU A 4 -29.35 -3.11 0.29
N GLU A 5 -30.42 -2.42 -0.09
CA GLU A 5 -31.73 -3.03 -0.32
C GLU A 5 -31.69 -4.10 -1.42
N LYS A 6 -30.92 -3.85 -2.50
CA LYS A 6 -30.73 -4.84 -3.58
C LYS A 6 -29.98 -6.09 -3.11
N LEU A 7 -28.98 -5.91 -2.25
CA LEU A 7 -28.25 -7.03 -1.66
C LEU A 7 -29.14 -7.82 -0.71
N LEU A 8 -29.97 -7.15 0.10
CA LEU A 8 -30.88 -7.80 1.04
C LEU A 8 -31.89 -8.69 0.30
N LEU A 9 -32.47 -8.13 -0.77
CA LEU A 9 -33.38 -8.86 -1.64
C LEU A 9 -32.69 -10.06 -2.32
N ALA A 10 -31.44 -9.89 -2.77
CA ALA A 10 -30.67 -10.96 -3.40
C ALA A 10 -30.38 -12.11 -2.42
N ASP A 11 -29.98 -11.82 -1.19
CA ASP A 11 -29.77 -12.85 -0.16
C ASP A 11 -31.06 -13.61 0.16
N GLU A 12 -32.18 -12.89 0.26
CA GLU A 12 -33.47 -13.50 0.53
C GLU A 12 -33.86 -14.50 -0.58
N TYR A 13 -33.61 -14.13 -1.84
CA TYR A 13 -33.95 -14.98 -2.98
C TYR A 13 -33.06 -16.20 -3.07
N ILE A 14 -31.74 -16.01 -2.94
CA ILE A 14 -30.76 -17.10 -3.00
C ILE A 14 -30.94 -18.07 -1.82
N SER A 15 -31.20 -17.57 -0.62
CA SER A 15 -31.44 -18.41 0.56
C SER A 15 -32.78 -19.16 0.48
N SER A 16 -33.80 -18.59 -0.17
CA SER A 16 -35.06 -19.30 -0.44
C SER A 16 -34.83 -20.46 -1.41
N LEU A 17 -34.08 -20.25 -2.50
CA LEU A 17 -33.72 -21.32 -3.43
C LEU A 17 -32.88 -22.41 -2.78
N ALA A 18 -31.90 -22.05 -1.95
CA ALA A 18 -31.06 -23.01 -1.24
C ALA A 18 -31.85 -23.90 -0.27
N LYS A 19 -33.03 -23.46 0.18
CA LYS A 19 -33.98 -24.22 1.01
C LYS A 19 -35.00 -25.03 0.20
N GLY A 20 -34.92 -25.01 -1.13
CA GLY A 20 -35.92 -25.62 -2.00
C GLY A 20 -37.25 -24.85 -2.05
N LEU A 21 -37.23 -23.54 -1.82
CA LEU A 21 -38.42 -22.69 -1.82
C LEU A 21 -38.41 -21.70 -2.98
N HIS A 22 -39.58 -21.43 -3.54
CA HIS A 22 -39.76 -20.37 -4.52
C HIS A 22 -39.47 -19.00 -3.89
N PRO A 23 -38.61 -18.14 -4.46
CA PRO A 23 -38.15 -16.88 -3.84
C PRO A 23 -39.25 -15.91 -3.44
N ILE A 24 -40.31 -15.83 -4.24
CA ILE A 24 -41.42 -14.88 -4.05
C ILE A 24 -42.57 -15.51 -3.25
N THR A 25 -43.12 -16.63 -3.71
CA THR A 25 -44.30 -17.27 -3.09
C THR A 25 -43.99 -18.11 -1.85
N LYS A 26 -42.71 -18.44 -1.61
CA LYS A 26 -42.23 -19.34 -0.56
C LYS A 26 -42.79 -20.77 -0.62
N ALA A 27 -43.41 -21.15 -1.74
CA ALA A 27 -43.87 -22.53 -1.97
C ALA A 27 -42.69 -23.49 -2.14
N VAL A 28 -42.87 -24.75 -1.74
CA VAL A 28 -41.88 -25.80 -1.94
C VAL A 28 -41.71 -26.09 -3.43
N LEU A 29 -40.47 -26.16 -3.89
CA LEU A 29 -40.14 -26.50 -5.28
C LEU A 29 -40.24 -28.02 -5.50
N PRO A 30 -40.60 -28.47 -6.72
CA PRO A 30 -40.63 -29.89 -7.07
C PRO A 30 -39.32 -30.60 -6.75
N GLU A 31 -39.36 -31.85 -6.29
CA GLU A 31 -38.17 -32.61 -5.88
C GLU A 31 -37.16 -32.80 -7.01
N ASP A 32 -37.64 -32.94 -8.25
CA ASP A 32 -36.84 -33.09 -9.48
C ASP A 32 -36.29 -31.77 -10.04
N SER A 33 -36.55 -30.65 -9.35
CA SER A 33 -35.99 -29.35 -9.70
C SER A 33 -34.46 -29.37 -9.66
N VAL A 34 -33.83 -28.80 -10.68
CA VAL A 34 -32.38 -28.61 -10.77
C VAL A 34 -31.81 -27.90 -9.53
N ILE A 35 -32.62 -27.06 -8.87
CA ILE A 35 -32.23 -26.34 -7.64
C ILE A 35 -31.97 -27.30 -6.46
N ASN A 36 -32.62 -28.47 -6.43
CA ASN A 36 -32.44 -29.46 -5.37
C ASN A 36 -31.22 -30.36 -5.57
N ASP A 37 -30.50 -30.25 -6.68
CA ASP A 37 -29.21 -30.93 -6.85
C ASP A 37 -28.26 -30.49 -5.72
N VAL A 38 -27.66 -31.47 -5.04
CA VAL A 38 -26.81 -31.27 -3.87
C VAL A 38 -25.66 -30.28 -4.13
N LYS A 39 -25.11 -30.25 -5.35
CA LYS A 39 -24.03 -29.32 -5.72
C LYS A 39 -24.55 -27.91 -5.89
N ILE A 40 -25.75 -27.77 -6.46
CA ILE A 40 -26.41 -26.48 -6.69
C ILE A 40 -26.85 -25.87 -5.36
N VAL A 41 -27.47 -26.65 -4.48
CA VAL A 41 -27.81 -26.24 -3.12
C VAL A 41 -26.59 -25.71 -2.37
N ARG A 42 -25.46 -26.44 -2.38
CA ARG A 42 -24.21 -26.00 -1.74
C ARG A 42 -23.68 -24.70 -2.34
N CYS A 43 -23.74 -24.55 -3.67
CA CYS A 43 -23.33 -23.33 -4.35
C CYS A 43 -24.20 -22.13 -3.94
N LEU A 44 -25.53 -22.32 -3.86
CA LEU A 44 -26.45 -21.27 -3.44
C LEU A 44 -26.23 -20.86 -1.97
N TYR A 45 -25.96 -21.80 -1.07
CA TYR A 45 -25.57 -21.47 0.31
C TYR A 45 -24.29 -20.64 0.37
N PHE A 46 -23.25 -21.04 -0.38
CA PHE A 46 -22.01 -20.27 -0.47
C PHE A 46 -22.25 -18.85 -1.00
N VAL A 47 -23.10 -18.70 -2.03
CA VAL A 47 -23.44 -17.37 -2.57
C VAL A 47 -24.20 -16.53 -1.53
N SER A 48 -25.14 -17.12 -0.77
CA SER A 48 -25.81 -16.41 0.34
C SER A 48 -24.81 -15.94 1.41
N GLU A 49 -23.83 -16.78 1.78
CA GLU A 49 -22.75 -16.39 2.68
C GLU A 49 -21.91 -15.23 2.11
N ALA A 50 -21.51 -15.30 0.83
CA ALA A 50 -20.76 -14.25 0.16
C ALA A 50 -21.54 -12.92 0.08
N ILE A 51 -22.86 -12.97 -0.13
CA ILE A 51 -23.73 -11.78 -0.13
C ILE A 51 -23.80 -11.17 1.29
N LYS A 52 -23.98 -12.00 2.33
CA LYS A 52 -23.97 -11.55 3.73
C LYS A 52 -22.61 -10.98 4.13
N GLU A 53 -21.52 -11.58 3.67
CA GLU A 53 -20.17 -11.02 3.83
C GLU A 53 -20.05 -9.67 3.14
N ALA A 54 -20.55 -9.51 1.92
CA ALA A 54 -20.52 -8.24 1.19
C ALA A 54 -21.32 -7.13 1.91
N MET A 55 -22.47 -7.45 2.53
CA MET A 55 -23.22 -6.52 3.39
C MET A 55 -22.42 -6.12 4.65
N ASN A 56 -21.73 -7.09 5.26
CA ASN A 56 -20.87 -6.83 6.42
C ASN A 56 -19.57 -6.09 6.04
N CYS A 57 -19.11 -6.21 4.79
CA CYS A 57 -17.93 -5.55 4.26
C CYS A 57 -18.11 -4.05 4.03
N ASP A 58 -19.33 -3.52 3.90
CA ASP A 58 -19.52 -2.06 3.91
C ASP A 58 -19.18 -1.43 5.29
N LYS A 59 -19.06 -2.24 6.36
CA LYS A 59 -18.45 -1.83 7.65
C LYS A 59 -16.96 -2.17 7.80
N LYS A 60 -16.41 -3.05 6.97
CA LYS A 60 -14.99 -3.44 6.95
C LYS A 60 -14.40 -3.26 5.55
N LYS A 61 -13.79 -2.09 5.35
CA LYS A 61 -12.83 -1.74 4.28
C LYS A 61 -13.44 -1.21 2.96
N SER A 62 -14.18 -0.12 3.02
CA SER A 62 -13.86 1.00 2.13
C SER A 62 -12.79 1.85 2.82
N GLY A 63 -11.70 2.16 2.13
CA GLY A 63 -10.54 2.85 2.70
C GLY A 63 -10.89 4.27 3.14
N ARG A 64 -11.33 4.46 4.39
CA ARG A 64 -11.16 5.76 5.05
C ARG A 64 -9.67 6.06 4.98
N LYS A 65 -9.31 7.11 4.23
CA LYS A 65 -7.93 7.63 4.21
C LYS A 65 -7.55 7.86 5.66
N LYS A 66 -6.66 7.02 6.18
CA LYS A 66 -6.17 7.15 7.55
C LYS A 66 -5.57 8.54 7.70
N LYS A 67 -5.83 9.19 8.83
CA LYS A 67 -5.28 10.51 9.10
C LYS A 67 -3.75 10.43 9.09
N PRO A 68 -3.02 11.43 8.57
CA PRO A 68 -1.57 11.50 8.69
C PRO A 68 -1.13 11.42 10.15
N PHE A 69 0.08 10.92 10.40
CA PHE A 69 0.63 10.88 11.75
C PHE A 69 0.73 12.29 12.35
N SER A 70 0.24 12.45 13.57
CA SER A 70 0.33 13.67 14.37
C SER A 70 0.27 13.31 15.85
N LEU A 71 1.05 13.99 16.70
CA LEU A 71 0.95 13.89 18.15
C LEU A 71 0.60 15.27 18.71
N SER A 72 -0.21 15.34 19.74
CA SER A 72 -0.43 16.55 20.53
C SER A 72 0.77 16.85 21.43
N GLN A 73 0.86 18.09 21.92
CA GLN A 73 1.92 18.49 22.86
C GLN A 73 1.94 17.60 24.12
N HIS A 74 0.76 17.29 24.68
CA HIS A 74 0.63 16.40 25.84
C HIS A 74 1.06 14.96 25.53
N GLU A 75 0.80 14.45 24.31
CA GLU A 75 1.30 13.12 23.91
C GLU A 75 2.84 13.12 23.82
N ILE A 76 3.45 14.20 23.31
CA ILE A 76 4.91 14.37 23.23
C ILE A 76 5.54 14.44 24.63
N GLU A 77 4.91 15.12 25.58
CA GLU A 77 5.38 15.22 26.97
C GLU A 77 5.49 13.84 27.67
N ASN A 78 4.70 12.87 27.22
CA ASN A 78 4.77 11.50 27.70
C ASN A 78 5.91 10.68 27.08
N PHE A 79 6.63 11.22 26.09
CA PHE A 79 7.78 10.55 25.49
C PHE A 79 8.95 10.47 26.50
N ARG A 80 9.39 9.24 26.80
CA ARG A 80 10.56 9.00 27.66
C ARG A 80 11.81 8.68 26.85
N ILE A 81 12.79 9.58 26.93
CA ILE A 81 14.15 9.40 26.40
C ILE A 81 14.79 8.18 27.07
N SER A 82 15.47 7.34 26.28
CA SER A 82 16.25 6.23 26.81
C SER A 82 17.61 6.70 27.33
N ASN A 83 18.07 6.16 28.46
CA ASN A 83 19.40 6.41 29.03
C ASN A 83 20.55 5.70 28.27
N GLY A 84 20.34 5.30 27.02
CA GLY A 84 21.29 4.55 26.20
C GLY A 84 21.06 4.75 24.71
N GLU A 85 21.93 4.15 23.91
CA GLU A 85 21.87 4.23 22.44
C GLU A 85 20.77 3.34 21.89
N ILE A 86 19.85 3.91 21.10
CA ILE A 86 18.77 3.16 20.44
C ILE A 86 18.73 3.46 18.94
N THR A 87 18.17 2.56 18.15
CA THR A 87 18.00 2.77 16.71
C THR A 87 16.85 3.75 16.42
N ILE A 88 16.85 4.32 15.21
CA ILE A 88 15.72 5.14 14.72
C ILE A 88 14.40 4.36 14.72
N SER A 89 14.44 3.04 14.47
CA SER A 89 13.26 2.18 14.53
C SER A 89 12.69 2.06 15.95
N ALA A 90 13.56 2.02 16.96
CA ALA A 90 13.13 2.03 18.36
C ALA A 90 12.52 3.38 18.76
N ILE A 91 13.09 4.51 18.30
CA ILE A 91 12.50 5.85 18.50
C ILE A 91 11.10 5.91 17.88
N VAL A 92 10.96 5.48 16.62
CA VAL A 92 9.67 5.47 15.90
C VAL A 92 8.66 4.54 16.57
N LYS A 93 9.10 3.41 17.10
CA LYS A 93 8.23 2.50 17.87
C LYS A 93 7.64 3.23 19.08
N LYS A 94 8.50 3.87 19.90
CA LYS A 94 8.07 4.68 21.04
C LYS A 94 7.12 5.82 20.65
N LEU A 95 7.42 6.56 19.57
CA LEU A 95 6.55 7.63 19.08
C LEU A 95 5.16 7.12 18.67
N ASN A 96 5.10 5.94 18.05
CA ASN A 96 3.82 5.33 17.67
C ASN A 96 3.03 4.77 18.86
N GLU A 97 3.69 4.40 19.96
CA GLU A 97 3.05 3.93 21.20
C GLU A 97 2.33 5.06 21.94
N LEU A 98 2.70 6.32 21.70
CA LEU A 98 2.02 7.51 22.25
C LEU A 98 0.71 7.85 21.53
N LYS A 99 0.40 7.15 20.43
CA LYS A 99 -0.74 7.45 19.58
C LYS A 99 -2.04 6.87 20.15
N ASN A 100 -3.04 7.72 20.34
CA ASN A 100 -4.36 7.28 20.83
C ASN A 100 -5.40 7.01 19.72
N ASP A 101 -5.24 7.57 18.51
CA ASP A 101 -6.22 7.43 17.41
C ASP A 101 -5.90 6.24 16.49
N GLU A 102 -6.63 5.13 16.57
CA GLU A 102 -6.44 3.93 15.71
C GLU A 102 -6.56 4.21 14.20
N ASN A 103 -7.29 5.26 13.80
CA ASN A 103 -7.50 5.66 12.41
C ASN A 103 -6.36 6.49 11.81
N MET A 104 -5.27 6.69 12.55
CA MET A 104 -4.08 7.41 12.09
C MET A 104 -3.00 6.46 11.51
N VAL A 105 -2.30 6.89 10.46
CA VAL A 105 -1.16 6.15 9.89
C VAL A 105 -0.01 6.13 10.89
N LYS A 106 0.75 5.03 10.95
CA LYS A 106 1.95 4.93 11.81
C LYS A 106 3.08 5.78 11.22
N LEU A 107 3.84 6.44 12.08
CA LEU A 107 5.11 7.04 11.71
C LEU A 107 6.06 5.93 11.24
N THR A 108 6.76 6.17 10.14
CA THR A 108 7.83 5.28 9.65
C THR A 108 9.19 5.90 9.94
N THR A 109 10.28 5.17 9.71
CA THR A 109 11.65 5.70 9.89
C THR A 109 12.06 6.70 8.80
N LYS A 110 11.38 6.67 7.65
CA LYS A 110 11.75 7.45 6.46
C LYS A 110 11.70 8.98 6.69
N PRO A 111 10.62 9.58 7.26
CA PRO A 111 10.56 11.01 7.54
C PRO A 111 11.77 11.52 8.34
N ILE A 112 12.08 10.86 9.46
CA ILE A 112 13.20 11.22 10.32
C ILE A 112 14.52 11.06 9.56
N THR A 113 14.71 9.93 8.86
CA THR A 113 15.94 9.67 8.11
C THR A 113 16.19 10.70 7.01
N GLN A 114 15.16 11.07 6.25
CA GLN A 114 15.27 12.07 5.18
C GLN A 114 15.55 13.46 5.72
N TRP A 115 14.91 13.84 6.82
CA TRP A 115 15.18 15.12 7.47
C TRP A 115 16.62 15.19 7.99
N LEU A 116 17.14 14.11 8.58
CA LEU A 116 18.53 14.06 9.03
C LEU A 116 19.56 14.13 7.89
N LEU A 117 19.27 13.56 6.72
CA LEU A 117 20.09 13.74 5.52
C LEU A 117 20.06 15.21 5.06
N ASN A 118 18.88 15.82 5.03
CA ASN A 118 18.69 17.21 4.62
C ASN A 118 19.41 18.20 5.56
N CYS A 119 19.52 17.86 6.85
CA CYS A 119 20.28 18.64 7.83
C CYS A 119 21.78 18.29 7.86
N ASP A 120 22.27 17.45 6.94
CA ASP A 120 23.67 17.00 6.89
C ASP A 120 24.17 16.33 8.19
N LEU A 121 23.26 15.68 8.93
CA LEU A 121 23.58 14.88 10.12
C LEU A 121 23.81 13.41 9.75
N LEU A 122 23.20 12.96 8.66
CA LEU A 122 23.47 11.69 8.01
C LEU A 122 23.95 11.94 6.58
N GLN A 123 24.73 11.00 6.07
CA GLN A 123 25.18 10.94 4.68
C GLN A 123 25.00 9.53 4.12
N GLU A 124 24.92 9.42 2.79
CA GLU A 124 24.96 8.15 2.09
C GLU A 124 26.41 7.81 1.73
N VAL A 125 26.84 6.61 2.10
CA VAL A 125 28.20 6.09 1.89
C VAL A 125 28.09 4.76 1.17
N GLU A 126 29.02 4.47 0.26
CA GLU A 126 29.12 3.17 -0.37
C GLU A 126 29.98 2.23 0.49
N GLU A 127 29.38 1.15 0.99
CA GLU A 127 30.07 0.10 1.74
C GLU A 127 29.74 -1.26 1.13
N ASN A 128 30.75 -2.04 0.75
CA ASN A 128 30.59 -3.37 0.14
C ASN A 128 29.63 -3.38 -1.08
N GLY A 129 29.72 -2.36 -1.93
CA GLY A 129 28.86 -2.21 -3.12
C GLY A 129 27.39 -1.89 -2.81
N LYS A 130 27.09 -1.46 -1.57
CA LYS A 130 25.75 -1.06 -1.14
C LYS A 130 25.79 0.35 -0.57
N THR A 131 24.80 1.15 -0.95
CA THR A 131 24.58 2.46 -0.34
C THR A 131 23.98 2.30 1.06
N VAL A 132 24.71 2.77 2.06
CA VAL A 132 24.32 2.75 3.47
C VAL A 132 24.32 4.15 4.05
N LYS A 133 23.58 4.36 5.15
CA LYS A 133 23.48 5.66 5.82
C LYS A 133 24.40 5.70 7.03
N ARG A 134 25.19 6.77 7.16
CA ARG A 134 26.17 6.95 8.24
C ARG A 134 26.12 8.37 8.80
N PRO A 135 26.39 8.56 10.11
CA PRO A 135 26.55 9.90 10.66
C PRO A 135 27.69 10.67 10.01
N THR A 136 27.46 11.95 9.73
CA THR A 136 28.54 12.92 9.45
C THR A 136 29.27 13.26 10.76
N GLU A 137 30.34 14.05 10.70
CA GLU A 137 30.99 14.56 11.92
C GLU A 137 30.01 15.37 12.79
N SER A 138 29.17 16.20 12.15
CA SER A 138 28.08 16.93 12.84
C SER A 138 27.08 15.97 13.49
N GLY A 139 26.67 14.92 12.78
CA GLY A 139 25.81 13.86 13.33
C GLY A 139 26.43 13.17 14.55
N LYS A 140 27.74 12.87 14.51
CA LYS A 140 28.47 12.30 15.65
C LYS A 140 28.48 13.24 16.86
N SER A 141 28.76 14.54 16.64
CA SER A 141 28.70 15.56 17.70
C SER A 141 27.29 15.73 18.30
N MET A 142 26.24 15.44 17.52
CA MET A 142 24.86 15.40 17.99
C MET A 142 24.48 14.12 18.74
N GLY A 143 25.39 13.14 18.83
CA GLY A 143 25.19 11.92 19.61
C GLY A 143 24.75 10.71 18.79
N MET A 144 25.02 10.70 17.49
CA MET A 144 24.78 9.56 16.61
C MET A 144 26.07 8.75 16.44
N SER A 145 25.96 7.42 16.48
CA SER A 145 27.11 6.53 16.30
C SER A 145 26.69 5.29 15.50
N VAL A 146 27.66 4.45 15.13
CA VAL A 146 27.40 3.18 14.46
C VAL A 146 27.72 2.05 15.41
N ARG A 147 26.74 1.16 15.65
CA ARG A 147 26.90 -0.06 16.46
C ARG A 147 26.75 -1.29 15.60
N ARG A 148 27.60 -2.29 15.86
CA ARG A 148 27.41 -3.64 15.36
C ARG A 148 26.29 -4.31 16.18
N MET A 149 25.21 -4.66 15.50
CA MET A 149 24.05 -5.34 16.05
C MET A 149 24.06 -6.80 15.63
N MET A 150 23.60 -7.68 16.51
CA MET A 150 23.43 -9.10 16.23
C MET A 150 21.97 -9.39 15.91
N THR A 151 21.72 -10.21 14.90
CA THR A 151 20.41 -10.79 14.55
C THR A 151 20.56 -12.29 14.37
N ASP A 152 19.43 -12.98 14.29
CA ASP A 152 19.39 -14.41 13.95
C ASP A 152 20.05 -14.72 12.59
N HIS A 153 20.21 -13.71 11.73
CA HIS A 153 20.82 -13.81 10.41
C HIS A 153 22.24 -13.23 10.33
N GLY A 154 22.87 -12.94 11.48
CA GLY A 154 24.24 -12.44 11.56
C GLY A 154 24.32 -10.98 12.01
N PHE A 155 25.49 -10.37 11.79
CA PHE A 155 25.78 -9.02 12.25
C PHE A 155 25.49 -7.96 11.20
N PHE A 156 24.96 -6.82 11.62
CA PHE A 156 24.82 -5.64 10.77
C PHE A 156 25.20 -4.37 11.54
N ASN A 157 25.63 -3.34 10.82
CA ASN A 157 25.95 -2.05 11.40
C ASN A 157 24.72 -1.14 11.35
N ALA A 158 24.24 -0.72 12.52
CA ALA A 158 23.09 0.17 12.68
C ALA A 158 23.55 1.54 13.17
N VAL A 159 22.90 2.60 12.68
CA VAL A 159 23.02 3.93 13.29
C VAL A 159 22.19 3.95 14.57
N VAL A 160 22.83 4.35 15.67
CA VAL A 160 22.22 4.46 16.99
C VAL A 160 22.32 5.89 17.50
N TYR A 161 21.39 6.24 18.39
CA TYR A 161 21.11 7.60 18.84
C TYR A 161 21.13 7.58 20.37
N ASN A 162 22.08 8.29 20.97
CA ASN A 162 22.14 8.46 22.43
C ASN A 162 21.02 9.40 22.92
N SER A 163 20.96 9.67 24.22
CA SER A 163 19.91 10.52 24.82
C SER A 163 19.87 11.93 24.24
N LYS A 164 21.02 12.53 23.92
CA LYS A 164 21.11 13.86 23.28
C LYS A 164 20.49 13.84 21.88
N ALA A 165 20.84 12.84 21.07
CA ALA A 165 20.31 12.70 19.71
C ALA A 165 18.81 12.37 19.70
N GLN A 166 18.35 11.57 20.67
CA GLN A 166 16.91 11.29 20.86
C GLN A 166 16.13 12.57 21.20
N GLN A 167 16.66 13.39 22.11
CA GLN A 167 16.02 14.66 22.48
C GLN A 167 15.97 15.60 21.28
N PHE A 168 17.07 15.71 20.53
CA PHE A 168 17.12 16.53 19.32
C PHE A 168 16.06 16.12 18.28
N ILE A 169 15.84 14.82 18.08
CA ILE A 169 14.78 14.32 17.19
C ILE A 169 13.39 14.69 17.72
N LEU A 170 13.18 14.60 19.04
CA LEU A 170 11.91 14.94 19.67
C LEU A 170 11.61 16.44 19.56
N ASP A 171 12.59 17.29 19.86
CA ASP A 171 12.50 18.75 19.78
C ASP A 171 12.16 19.22 18.36
N ASN A 172 12.66 18.49 17.35
CA ASN A 172 12.45 18.79 15.93
C ASN A 172 11.34 17.94 15.29
N LEU A 173 10.53 17.20 16.06
CA LEU A 173 9.52 16.28 15.52
C LEU A 173 8.55 16.99 14.57
N TRP A 174 8.12 18.20 14.92
CA TRP A 174 7.23 18.99 14.08
C TRP A 174 7.86 19.38 12.76
N SER A 175 9.12 19.81 12.78
CA SER A 175 9.91 20.13 11.59
C SER A 175 10.06 18.91 10.69
N ILE A 176 10.32 17.73 11.26
CA ILE A 176 10.41 16.45 10.55
C ILE A 176 9.09 16.12 9.84
N LEU A 177 7.96 16.21 10.55
CA LEU A 177 6.65 15.89 9.99
C LEU A 177 6.22 16.89 8.91
N ASN A 178 6.54 18.17 9.08
CA ASN A 178 6.24 19.20 8.09
C ASN A 178 7.12 19.08 6.85
N PHE A 179 8.40 18.73 7.02
CA PHE A 179 9.32 18.44 5.94
C PHE A 179 8.86 17.24 5.10
N ASP A 180 8.47 16.14 5.76
CA ASP A 180 7.92 14.97 5.05
C ASP A 180 6.62 15.29 4.31
N LYS A 181 5.73 16.08 4.92
CA LYS A 181 4.53 16.59 4.23
C LYS A 181 4.90 17.46 3.03
N ALA A 182 5.93 18.31 3.12
CA ALA A 182 6.36 19.17 2.02
C ALA A 182 6.93 18.34 0.85
N ILE A 183 7.85 17.42 1.13
CA ILE A 183 8.39 16.49 0.13
C ILE A 183 7.28 15.68 -0.53
N ASN A 184 6.35 15.13 0.27
CA ASN A 184 5.28 14.29 -0.26
C ASN A 184 4.16 15.11 -0.93
N LYS A 185 4.01 16.40 -0.62
CA LYS A 185 3.10 17.35 -1.31
C LYS A 185 3.68 17.81 -2.63
N GLU A 186 5.00 18.01 -2.72
CA GLU A 186 5.70 18.19 -4.00
C GLU A 186 5.63 16.91 -4.84
N LYS A 187 5.75 15.74 -4.20
CA LYS A 187 5.46 14.46 -4.84
C LYS A 187 4.01 14.37 -5.33
N TYR A 188 3.03 14.87 -4.57
CA TYR A 188 1.63 14.96 -5.01
C TYR A 188 1.34 16.06 -6.04
N LYS A 189 2.21 17.06 -6.22
CA LYS A 189 2.16 18.03 -7.34
C LYS A 189 2.85 17.45 -8.59
N SER A 190 3.97 16.75 -8.45
CA SER A 190 4.64 16.03 -9.54
C SER A 190 4.00 14.68 -9.90
N ASP A 191 3.11 14.15 -9.06
CA ASP A 191 2.23 13.01 -9.37
C ASP A 191 0.92 13.48 -10.07
N ILE A 192 0.68 14.80 -10.17
CA ILE A 192 -0.37 15.41 -11.03
C ILE A 192 0.22 16.03 -12.32
N THR A 193 1.53 16.25 -12.37
CA THR A 193 2.26 16.49 -13.62
C THR A 193 3.38 15.47 -13.79
N PRO A 194 3.18 14.40 -14.58
CA PRO A 194 4.18 13.36 -14.75
C PRO A 194 5.40 13.95 -15.49
N GLN A 195 6.46 14.25 -14.76
CA GLN A 195 7.80 14.40 -15.34
C GLN A 195 8.60 13.11 -15.15
N ASN A 196 8.16 12.08 -15.89
CA ASN A 196 9.03 11.30 -16.76
C ASN A 196 8.14 10.59 -17.80
N SER A 197 7.57 11.37 -18.71
CA SER A 197 6.78 10.86 -19.82
C SER A 197 7.71 10.27 -20.88
N LYS A 198 7.86 8.94 -20.86
CA LYS A 198 7.88 8.20 -22.14
C LYS A 198 6.59 7.42 -22.39
N ASN A 199 5.75 7.23 -21.38
CA ASN A 199 4.56 6.38 -21.50
C ASN A 199 3.27 7.16 -21.14
N LYS A 200 2.67 7.82 -22.12
CA LYS A 200 1.45 8.66 -21.95
C LYS A 200 0.20 7.85 -21.58
N ASN A 201 0.16 6.55 -21.87
CA ASN A 201 -1.06 5.75 -21.83
C ASN A 201 -1.05 4.67 -20.71
N VAL A 202 -0.17 4.79 -19.70
CA VAL A 202 -0.10 3.83 -18.58
C VAL A 202 -1.42 3.81 -17.79
N GLY A 203 -1.99 2.61 -17.60
CA GLY A 203 -3.21 2.42 -16.80
C GLY A 203 -4.53 2.79 -17.49
N GLN A 204 -4.48 3.37 -18.70
CA GLN A 204 -5.67 3.66 -19.49
C GLN A 204 -6.33 2.38 -20.04
N PRO A 205 -7.65 2.34 -20.28
CA PRO A 205 -8.28 1.27 -21.06
C PRO A 205 -7.66 1.16 -22.46
N TRP A 206 -7.64 -0.02 -23.06
CA TRP A 206 -7.21 -0.21 -24.46
C TRP A 206 -8.36 0.17 -25.39
N ASN A 207 -8.13 1.11 -26.31
CA ASN A 207 -9.09 1.40 -27.37
C ASN A 207 -8.88 0.48 -28.58
N HIS A 208 -9.80 0.51 -29.55
CA HIS A 208 -9.77 -0.37 -30.71
C HIS A 208 -8.56 -0.12 -31.61
N ASP A 209 -8.23 1.14 -31.86
CA ASP A 209 -7.12 1.52 -32.75
C ASP A 209 -5.76 1.15 -32.15
N GLU A 210 -5.54 1.41 -30.85
CA GLU A 210 -4.34 1.00 -30.11
C GLU A 210 -4.15 -0.53 -30.08
N GLU A 211 -5.25 -1.28 -30.05
CA GLU A 211 -5.21 -2.74 -30.11
C GLU A 211 -4.84 -3.23 -31.52
N MET A 212 -5.38 -2.61 -32.56
CA MET A 212 -5.02 -2.91 -33.95
C MET A 212 -3.54 -2.61 -34.20
N ASP A 213 -3.04 -1.46 -33.73
CA ASP A 213 -1.63 -1.09 -33.83
C ASP A 213 -0.73 -2.08 -33.07
N LEU A 214 -1.14 -2.50 -31.87
CA LEU A 214 -0.41 -3.51 -31.11
C LEU A 214 -0.31 -4.85 -31.88
N ILE A 215 -1.40 -5.30 -32.49
CA ILE A 215 -1.45 -6.55 -33.25
C ILE A 215 -0.57 -6.44 -34.50
N ASP A 216 -0.63 -5.31 -35.23
CA ASP A 216 0.21 -5.05 -36.41
C ASP A 216 1.70 -5.03 -36.05
N MET A 217 2.09 -4.34 -34.98
CA MET A 217 3.47 -4.32 -34.49
C MET A 217 3.97 -5.71 -34.08
N TYR A 218 3.12 -6.52 -33.43
CA TYR A 218 3.46 -7.90 -33.07
C TYR A 218 3.68 -8.78 -34.31
N ASN A 219 2.80 -8.65 -35.32
CA ASN A 219 2.93 -9.39 -36.58
C ASN A 219 4.19 -8.99 -37.35
N LYS A 220 4.58 -7.71 -37.27
CA LYS A 220 5.85 -7.19 -37.81
C LYS A 220 7.08 -7.52 -36.96
N LYS A 221 6.95 -8.37 -35.95
CA LYS A 221 8.04 -8.88 -35.09
C LYS A 221 8.80 -7.80 -34.29
N TYR A 222 8.14 -6.69 -33.97
CA TYR A 222 8.71 -5.73 -33.03
C TYR A 222 8.92 -6.38 -31.66
N THR A 223 9.87 -5.87 -30.90
CA THR A 223 10.10 -6.27 -29.51
C THR A 223 9.08 -5.60 -28.58
N ILE A 224 8.86 -6.20 -27.41
CA ILE A 224 7.96 -5.66 -26.38
C ILE A 224 8.38 -4.24 -25.95
N ALA A 225 9.70 -3.97 -25.95
CA ALA A 225 10.24 -2.65 -25.61
C ALA A 225 9.91 -1.61 -26.69
N GLU A 226 10.01 -1.97 -27.97
CA GLU A 226 9.67 -1.07 -29.07
C GLU A 226 8.16 -0.80 -29.13
N MET A 227 7.32 -1.82 -28.90
CA MET A 227 5.87 -1.64 -28.78
C MET A 227 5.50 -0.76 -27.57
N SER A 228 6.24 -0.90 -26.47
CA SER A 228 6.05 -0.09 -25.26
C SER A 228 6.36 1.38 -25.54
N GLU A 229 7.45 1.67 -26.25
CA GLU A 229 7.84 3.03 -26.62
C GLU A 229 6.88 3.64 -27.64
N ALA A 230 6.47 2.88 -28.67
CA ALA A 230 5.56 3.36 -29.71
C ALA A 230 4.15 3.68 -29.19
N LEU A 231 3.59 2.80 -28.34
CA LEU A 231 2.23 2.97 -27.81
C LEU A 231 2.20 3.79 -26.52
N GLY A 232 3.36 4.21 -26.01
CA GLY A 232 3.47 4.92 -24.74
C GLY A 232 2.84 4.14 -23.57
N ARG A 233 2.94 2.81 -23.60
CA ARG A 233 2.42 1.89 -22.57
C ARG A 233 3.60 1.29 -21.81
N THR A 234 3.36 0.60 -20.69
CA THR A 234 4.44 -0.16 -20.02
C THR A 234 4.66 -1.51 -20.69
N ASN A 235 5.89 -2.04 -20.64
CA ASN A 235 6.21 -3.41 -21.06
C ASN A 235 5.25 -4.47 -20.47
N GLY A 236 4.86 -4.30 -19.21
CA GLY A 236 3.89 -5.18 -18.55
C GLY A 236 2.47 -5.05 -19.12
N GLY A 237 2.06 -3.84 -19.50
CA GLY A 237 0.79 -3.58 -20.17
C GLY A 237 0.72 -4.21 -21.57
N ILE A 238 1.79 -4.06 -22.36
CA ILE A 238 1.95 -4.71 -23.68
C ILE A 238 1.83 -6.23 -23.53
N ARG A 239 2.62 -6.85 -22.63
CA ARG A 239 2.58 -8.30 -22.36
C ARG A 239 1.20 -8.78 -21.94
N SER A 240 0.58 -8.07 -21.00
CA SER A 240 -0.75 -8.43 -20.51
C SER A 240 -1.80 -8.38 -21.62
N ARG A 241 -1.71 -7.40 -22.53
CA ARG A 241 -2.67 -7.27 -23.63
C ARG A 241 -2.45 -8.32 -24.72
N LEU A 242 -1.21 -8.54 -25.16
CA LEU A 242 -0.88 -9.60 -26.13
C LEU A 242 -1.33 -10.99 -25.63
N LYS A 243 -1.16 -11.25 -24.33
CA LYS A 243 -1.65 -12.48 -23.68
C LYS A 243 -3.18 -12.58 -23.69
N LYS A 244 -3.89 -11.46 -23.45
CA LYS A 244 -5.36 -11.41 -23.52
C LYS A 244 -5.87 -11.58 -24.96
N LEU A 245 -5.07 -11.22 -25.95
CA LEU A 245 -5.33 -11.43 -27.39
C LEU A 245 -4.89 -12.81 -27.89
N GLY A 246 -4.28 -13.65 -27.04
CA GLY A 246 -3.82 -14.99 -27.41
C GLY A 246 -2.59 -15.01 -28.33
N LEU A 247 -1.88 -13.89 -28.46
CA LEU A 247 -0.71 -13.79 -29.33
C LEU A 247 0.57 -14.33 -28.69
N ILE A 248 0.63 -14.38 -27.35
CA ILE A 248 1.74 -14.93 -26.57
C ILE A 248 1.21 -15.82 -25.45
N ASP A 249 1.99 -16.84 -25.09
CA ASP A 249 1.65 -17.79 -24.03
C ASP A 249 1.82 -17.22 -22.62
N ARG A 250 1.32 -17.99 -21.64
CA ARG A 250 1.14 -17.60 -20.24
C ARG A 250 2.43 -17.25 -19.51
#